data_AF-A0A519N183-F1
#
_entry.id   AF-A0A519N183-F1
#
_cell.length_a   1.000
_cell.length_b   1.000
_cell.length_c   1.000
_cell.angle_alpha   90.00
_cell.angle_beta   90.00
_cell.angle_gamma   90.00
#
_symmetry.space_group_name_H-M   'P 1'
#
loop_
_entity.id
_entity.type
_entity.pdbx_description
1 polymer ?
#
loop_
_entity_poly.entity_id
_entity_poly.type
_entity_poly.pdbx_seq_one_letter_code
_entity_poly.pdbx_strand_id
1 'polypeptide(L)'
;MKGFYSFFLMFVFASCLSQDVEHKGFAFSPGVILQREVFAEANITYGTIVSNKMMIGISGVRVGVESNLKSGDDFTIAPKIGCEVAMTFLAMRATAVHYFQNGNNEFRLVPEVGISMGGAINLTYGYGFRFQKAEIANLSQHRLSLTLNINQTLFETLGLSVMKF
;
A
#
# COMPACT_ATOMS: atom_id res chain seq x y z
N MET A 1 -9.25 2.21 -26.94
CA MET A 1 -8.74 1.79 -25.61
C MET A 1 -8.03 2.89 -24.80
N LYS A 2 -8.28 4.20 -25.05
CA LYS A 2 -7.66 5.30 -24.25
C LYS A 2 -8.56 5.88 -23.15
N GLY A 3 -9.87 5.61 -23.17
CA GLY A 3 -10.84 6.19 -22.23
C GLY A 3 -10.96 5.50 -20.86
N PHE A 4 -10.62 4.21 -20.78
CA PHE A 4 -10.85 3.43 -19.55
C PHE A 4 -9.89 3.80 -18.41
N TYR A 5 -8.63 4.10 -18.75
CA TYR A 5 -7.63 4.55 -17.78
C TYR A 5 -7.95 5.92 -17.16
N SER A 6 -8.54 6.83 -17.95
CA SER A 6 -8.91 8.16 -17.47
C SER A 6 -10.06 8.10 -16.45
N PHE A 7 -11.03 7.22 -16.67
CA PHE A 7 -12.17 7.05 -15.78
C PHE A 7 -11.76 6.37 -14.46
N PHE A 8 -10.84 5.40 -14.54
CA PHE A 8 -10.31 4.69 -13.39
C PHE A 8 -9.45 5.58 -12.49
N LEU A 9 -8.57 6.41 -13.07
CA LEU A 9 -7.76 7.38 -12.32
C LEU A 9 -8.64 8.46 -11.66
N MET A 10 -9.69 8.90 -12.36
CA MET A 10 -10.65 9.87 -11.83
C MET A 10 -11.48 9.30 -10.69
N PHE A 11 -11.83 8.01 -10.72
CA PHE A 11 -12.53 7.35 -9.62
C PHE A 11 -11.66 7.24 -8.36
N VAL A 12 -10.38 6.87 -8.50
CA VAL A 12 -9.41 6.82 -7.38
C VAL A 12 -9.22 8.21 -6.74
N PHE A 13 -9.13 9.27 -7.55
CA PHE A 13 -9.06 10.65 -7.04
C PHE A 13 -10.38 11.12 -6.42
N ALA A 14 -11.53 10.75 -7.00
CA ALA A 14 -12.85 11.14 -6.50
C ALA A 14 -13.19 10.44 -5.17
N SER A 15 -12.76 9.18 -4.97
CA SER A 15 -12.91 8.48 -3.68
C SER A 15 -12.08 9.11 -2.55
N CYS A 16 -11.14 10.00 -2.86
CA CYS A 16 -10.45 10.82 -1.87
C CYS A 16 -11.32 12.00 -1.35
N LEU A 17 -12.45 12.30 -1.99
CA LEU A 17 -13.26 13.50 -1.78
C LEU A 17 -14.70 13.26 -1.28
N SER A 18 -15.10 12.01 -1.00
CA SER A 18 -16.49 11.68 -0.66
C SER A 18 -16.76 11.73 0.86
N GLN A 19 -17.41 12.81 1.29
CA GLN A 19 -17.90 13.06 2.65
C GLN A 19 -18.98 12.05 3.09
N ASP A 20 -18.68 11.22 4.09
CA ASP A 20 -19.62 10.78 5.14
C ASP A 20 -18.86 10.13 6.32
N VAL A 21 -19.28 10.46 7.56
CA VAL A 21 -18.62 10.18 8.88
C VAL A 21 -17.14 9.86 8.76
N GLU A 22 -16.37 10.89 8.40
CA GLU A 22 -14.94 10.78 8.16
C GLU A 22 -14.16 10.93 9.47
N HIS A 23 -13.57 9.84 9.96
CA HIS A 23 -12.54 9.94 10.99
C HIS A 23 -11.18 10.03 10.31
N LYS A 24 -10.50 11.16 10.47
CA LYS A 24 -9.10 11.29 10.05
C LYS A 24 -8.20 10.67 11.11
N GLY A 25 -7.25 9.85 10.69
CA GLY A 25 -6.36 9.17 11.62
C GLY A 25 -5.12 8.61 10.95
N PHE A 26 -4.28 8.03 11.79
CA PHE A 26 -3.09 7.28 11.38
C PHE A 26 -3.39 5.78 11.47
N ALA A 27 -2.91 5.02 10.49
CA ALA A 27 -2.83 3.56 10.55
C ALA A 27 -1.38 3.15 10.40
N PHE A 28 -0.91 2.27 11.29
CA PHE A 28 0.38 1.62 11.12
C PHE A 28 0.19 0.37 10.28
N SER A 29 0.93 0.24 9.18
CA SER A 29 0.73 -0.81 8.20
C SER A 29 1.99 -1.64 7.96
N PRO A 30 2.29 -2.60 8.86
CA PRO A 30 3.28 -3.63 8.60
C PRO A 30 2.79 -4.58 7.50
N GLY A 31 3.73 -5.16 6.77
CA GLY A 31 3.41 -6.09 5.71
C GLY A 31 4.61 -6.85 5.19
N VAL A 32 4.31 -7.76 4.27
CA VAL A 32 5.29 -8.55 3.53
C VAL A 32 5.01 -8.41 2.04
N ILE A 33 6.07 -8.29 1.26
CA ILE A 33 6.00 -8.26 -0.20
C ILE A 33 6.76 -9.47 -0.74
N LEU A 34 6.10 -10.24 -1.58
CA LEU A 34 6.68 -11.32 -2.36
C LEU A 34 6.95 -10.83 -3.79
N GLN A 35 8.22 -10.85 -4.18
CA GLN A 35 8.69 -10.57 -5.54
C GLN A 35 9.56 -11.75 -6.01
N ARG A 36 10.76 -11.48 -6.55
CA ARG A 36 11.82 -12.47 -6.69
C ARG A 36 12.36 -12.90 -5.31
N GLU A 37 12.23 -12.01 -4.32
CA GLU A 37 12.60 -12.24 -2.91
C GLU A 37 11.49 -11.75 -1.99
N VAL A 38 11.61 -12.07 -0.70
CA VAL A 38 10.71 -11.60 0.35
C VAL A 38 11.24 -10.28 0.93
N PHE A 39 10.37 -9.28 0.95
CA PHE A 39 10.61 -7.99 1.57
C PHE A 39 9.67 -7.82 2.75
N ALA A 40 10.18 -7.24 3.83
CA ALA A 40 9.36 -6.69 4.89
C ALA A 40 9.05 -5.23 4.56
N GLU A 41 7.86 -4.76 4.94
CA GLU A 41 7.49 -3.36 4.83
C GLU A 41 6.87 -2.84 6.12
N ALA A 42 7.13 -1.56 6.40
CA ALA A 42 6.53 -0.82 7.49
C ALA A 42 6.07 0.53 6.94
N ASN A 43 4.82 0.88 7.21
CA ASN A 43 4.21 2.09 6.66
C ASN A 43 3.35 2.78 7.69
N ILE A 44 3.14 4.07 7.47
CA ILE A 44 2.16 4.88 8.16
C ILE A 44 1.26 5.47 7.08
N THR A 45 -0.04 5.23 7.22
CA THR A 45 -1.07 5.84 6.37
C THR A 45 -1.78 6.91 7.17
N TYR A 46 -1.82 8.14 6.67
CA TYR A 46 -2.66 9.22 7.20
C TYR A 46 -3.79 9.48 6.21
N GLY A 47 -5.02 9.43 6.69
CA GLY A 47 -6.17 9.62 5.82
C GLY A 47 -7.49 9.43 6.52
N THR A 48 -8.51 9.26 5.69
CA THR A 48 -9.90 9.08 6.10
C THR A 48 -10.21 7.61 6.30
N ILE A 49 -10.76 7.29 7.47
CA ILE A 49 -11.37 6.01 7.78
C ILE A 49 -12.86 6.14 7.51
N VAL A 50 -13.36 5.34 6.58
CA VAL A 50 -14.77 5.31 6.21
C VAL A 50 -15.42 4.17 6.98
N SER A 51 -16.48 4.48 7.71
CA SER A 51 -17.25 3.51 8.51
C SER A 51 -18.74 3.75 8.32
N ASN A 52 -19.31 3.13 7.28
CA ASN A 52 -20.74 3.13 7.00
C ASN A 52 -21.27 1.69 6.92
N LYS A 53 -22.58 1.50 7.07
CA LYS A 53 -23.24 0.16 7.05
C LYS A 53 -22.89 -0.70 5.82
N MET A 54 -22.48 -0.09 4.71
CA MET A 54 -22.17 -0.77 3.46
C MET A 54 -20.67 -0.76 3.10
N MET A 55 -19.89 0.18 3.66
CA MET A 55 -18.49 0.39 3.28
C MET A 55 -17.63 0.67 4.51
N ILE A 56 -16.60 -0.15 4.70
CA ILE A 56 -15.59 0.01 5.74
C ILE A 56 -14.23 0.05 5.04
N GLY A 57 -13.40 1.03 5.37
CA GLY A 57 -12.11 1.16 4.70
C GLY A 57 -11.25 2.32 5.17
N ILE A 58 -10.10 2.45 4.53
CA ILE A 58 -9.17 3.55 4.69
C ILE A 58 -8.77 4.10 3.32
N SER A 59 -8.71 5.42 3.21
CA SER A 59 -8.21 6.13 2.04
C SER A 59 -7.25 7.23 2.50
N GLY A 60 -6.03 7.28 1.95
CA GLY A 60 -5.06 8.25 2.43
C GLY A 60 -3.70 8.23 1.76
N VAL A 61 -2.82 9.08 2.29
CA VAL A 61 -1.41 9.14 1.91
C VAL A 61 -0.64 8.17 2.79
N ARG A 62 0.22 7.38 2.16
CA ARG A 62 1.03 6.34 2.77
C ARG A 62 2.50 6.69 2.62
N VAL A 63 3.25 6.64 3.71
CA VAL A 63 4.71 6.75 3.71
C VAL A 63 5.29 5.55 4.43
N GLY A 64 6.45 5.08 4.00
CA GLY A 64 7.03 3.91 4.62
C GLY A 64 8.38 3.53 4.05
N VAL A 65 8.80 2.34 4.43
CA VAL A 65 10.03 1.71 3.96
C VAL A 65 9.76 0.25 3.66
N GLU A 66 10.48 -0.30 2.70
CA GLU A 66 10.59 -1.74 2.51
C GLU A 66 12.06 -2.16 2.45
N SER A 67 12.35 -3.35 2.97
CA SER A 67 13.69 -3.93 2.94
C SER A 67 13.61 -5.42 2.66
N ASN A 68 14.60 -5.96 1.96
CA ASN A 68 14.68 -7.42 1.82
C ASN A 68 15.11 -8.09 3.12
N LEU A 69 14.83 -9.38 3.24
CA LEU A 69 15.21 -10.19 4.41
C LEU A 69 16.59 -10.84 4.28
N LYS A 70 17.39 -10.47 3.26
CA LYS A 70 18.76 -10.97 3.09
C LYS A 70 19.76 -10.15 3.91
N SER A 71 20.90 -10.78 4.20
CA SER A 71 22.04 -10.15 4.88
C SER A 71 23.23 -10.02 3.93
N GLY A 72 24.08 -9.01 4.15
CA GLY A 72 25.31 -8.77 3.39
C GLY A 72 25.13 -7.78 2.25
N ASP A 73 25.95 -7.91 1.20
CA ASP A 73 25.99 -6.97 0.08
C ASP A 73 24.66 -6.92 -0.70
N ASP A 74 23.81 -7.93 -0.62
CA ASP A 74 22.51 -7.89 -1.29
C ASP A 74 21.43 -7.10 -0.52
N PHE A 75 21.77 -6.46 0.61
CA PHE A 75 20.79 -5.71 1.42
C PHE A 75 20.23 -4.51 0.65
N THR A 76 18.91 -4.49 0.53
CA THR A 76 18.16 -3.46 -0.17
C THR A 76 17.26 -2.74 0.82
N ILE A 77 17.34 -1.41 0.84
CA ILE A 77 16.41 -0.55 1.57
C ILE A 77 15.73 0.39 0.58
N ALA A 78 14.43 0.60 0.75
CA ALA A 78 13.66 1.41 -0.17
C ALA A 78 12.61 2.26 0.56
N PRO A 79 12.87 3.57 0.77
CA PRO A 79 11.82 4.49 1.17
C PRO A 79 10.74 4.57 0.10
N LYS A 80 9.50 4.76 0.55
CA LYS A 80 8.34 4.85 -0.31
C LYS A 80 7.30 5.84 0.17
N ILE A 81 6.60 6.41 -0.81
CA ILE A 81 5.47 7.30 -0.62
C ILE A 81 4.39 6.94 -1.63
N GLY A 82 3.13 7.00 -1.24
CA GLY A 82 2.03 6.63 -2.12
C GLY A 82 0.69 7.05 -1.59
N CYS A 83 -0.35 6.61 -2.29
CA CYS A 83 -1.72 6.68 -1.83
C CYS A 83 -2.32 5.28 -1.77
N GLU A 84 -3.28 5.12 -0.87
CA GLU A 84 -4.01 3.89 -0.64
C GLU A 84 -5.51 4.20 -0.64
N VAL A 85 -6.28 3.33 -1.28
CA VAL A 85 -7.73 3.26 -1.19
C VAL A 85 -8.08 1.81 -0.94
N ALA A 86 -8.38 1.46 0.30
CA ALA A 86 -8.72 0.10 0.73
C ALA A 86 -10.13 0.10 1.35
N MET A 87 -11.10 -0.37 0.58
CA MET A 87 -12.52 -0.47 0.92
C MET A 87 -12.91 -1.93 1.15
N THR A 88 -14.12 -2.21 1.63
CA THR A 88 -14.57 -3.54 2.11
C THR A 88 -14.01 -4.77 1.39
N PHE A 89 -14.00 -4.78 0.05
CA PHE A 89 -13.50 -5.92 -0.76
C PHE A 89 -12.37 -5.56 -1.73
N LEU A 90 -12.03 -4.27 -1.87
CA LEU A 90 -11.13 -3.78 -2.90
C LEU A 90 -10.03 -2.94 -2.28
N ALA A 91 -8.78 -3.27 -2.57
CA ALA A 91 -7.62 -2.47 -2.25
C ALA A 91 -6.93 -1.99 -3.53
N MET A 92 -6.66 -0.69 -3.61
CA MET A 92 -5.89 -0.07 -4.69
C MET A 92 -4.83 0.83 -4.09
N ARG A 93 -3.64 0.82 -4.69
CA ARG A 93 -2.50 1.62 -4.24
C ARG A 93 -1.73 2.15 -5.41
N ALA A 94 -1.12 3.31 -5.24
CA ALA A 94 -0.10 3.80 -6.16
C ALA A 94 1.07 4.30 -5.32
N THR A 95 2.22 3.65 -5.46
CA THR A 95 3.40 3.91 -4.62
C THR A 95 4.61 4.27 -5.47
N ALA A 96 5.26 5.37 -5.16
CA ALA A 96 6.61 5.68 -5.61
C ALA A 96 7.61 5.08 -4.62
N VAL A 97 8.52 4.24 -5.12
CA VAL A 97 9.52 3.52 -4.31
C VAL A 97 10.89 3.81 -4.90
N HIS A 98 11.86 4.12 -4.03
CA HIS A 98 13.24 4.35 -4.43
C HIS A 98 14.14 3.32 -3.77
N TYR A 99 14.62 2.34 -4.53
CA TYR A 99 15.46 1.27 -4.03
C TYR A 99 16.92 1.69 -3.98
N PHE A 100 17.63 1.34 -2.90
CA PHE A 100 19.06 1.51 -2.75
C PHE A 100 19.70 0.16 -2.44
N GLN A 101 20.70 -0.23 -3.23
CA GLN A 101 21.49 -1.45 -3.02
C GLN A 101 22.92 -1.25 -3.56
N ASN A 102 23.96 -1.45 -2.75
CA ASN A 102 25.38 -1.37 -3.16
C ASN A 102 25.77 -0.14 -4.00
N GLY A 103 25.25 1.04 -3.66
CA GLY A 103 25.51 2.28 -4.42
C GLY A 103 24.73 2.41 -5.72
N ASN A 104 24.00 1.38 -6.15
CA ASN A 104 22.98 1.48 -7.18
C ASN A 104 21.68 2.02 -6.58
N ASN A 105 20.95 2.79 -7.38
CA ASN A 105 19.60 3.19 -7.05
C ASN A 105 18.65 2.88 -8.20
N GLU A 106 17.39 2.60 -7.86
CA GLU A 106 16.36 2.35 -8.86
C GLU A 106 15.02 2.94 -8.40
N PHE A 107 14.47 3.86 -9.19
CA PHE A 107 13.16 4.46 -8.91
C PHE A 107 12.05 3.71 -9.67
N ARG A 108 10.97 3.39 -8.95
CA ARG A 108 9.80 2.70 -9.51
C ARG A 108 8.50 3.36 -9.07
N LEU A 109 7.54 3.40 -10.00
CA LEU A 109 6.14 3.60 -9.68
C LEU A 109 5.43 2.26 -9.69
N VAL A 110 4.71 1.96 -8.62
CA VAL A 110 4.09 0.67 -8.39
C VAL A 110 2.60 0.86 -8.10
N PRO A 111 1.75 0.84 -9.13
CA PRO A 111 0.33 0.62 -8.93
C PRO A 111 0.08 -0.82 -8.46
N GLU A 112 -0.85 -0.96 -7.53
CA GLU A 112 -1.29 -2.24 -6.98
C GLU A 112 -2.82 -2.27 -6.90
N VAL A 113 -3.38 -3.45 -7.11
CA VAL A 113 -4.81 -3.71 -6.96
C VAL A 113 -5.00 -5.10 -6.37
N GLY A 114 -6.02 -5.28 -5.54
CA GLY A 114 -6.37 -6.58 -5.03
C GLY A 114 -7.54 -6.53 -4.07
N ILE A 115 -7.57 -7.51 -3.17
CA ILE A 115 -8.67 -7.70 -2.24
C ILE A 115 -8.34 -7.09 -0.88
N SER A 116 -9.38 -6.60 -0.24
CA SER A 116 -9.33 -6.07 1.12
C SER A 116 -10.34 -6.81 1.99
N MET A 117 -10.08 -6.85 3.29
CA MET A 117 -11.06 -7.20 4.31
C MET A 117 -11.29 -5.96 5.17
N GLY A 118 -12.29 -5.15 4.78
CA GLY A 118 -12.69 -3.93 5.51
C GLY A 118 -11.58 -2.90 5.70
N GLY A 119 -10.62 -2.83 4.77
CA GLY A 119 -9.46 -1.95 4.88
C GLY A 119 -8.38 -2.43 5.87
N ALA A 120 -8.64 -3.45 6.69
CA ALA A 120 -7.71 -3.95 7.71
C ALA A 120 -6.63 -4.84 7.11
N ILE A 121 -7.04 -5.82 6.32
CA ILE A 121 -6.15 -6.80 5.72
C ILE A 121 -6.23 -6.62 4.22
N ASN A 122 -5.10 -6.36 3.57
CA ASN A 122 -5.07 -6.15 2.12
C ASN A 122 -4.08 -7.10 1.48
N LEU A 123 -4.54 -7.82 0.46
CA LEU A 123 -3.72 -8.63 -0.42
C LEU A 123 -3.77 -8.00 -1.81
N THR A 124 -2.67 -7.38 -2.23
CA THR A 124 -2.58 -6.62 -3.47
C THR A 124 -1.54 -7.19 -4.41
N TYR A 125 -1.86 -7.22 -5.70
CA TYR A 125 -0.91 -7.51 -6.77
C TYR A 125 -0.50 -6.20 -7.45
N GLY A 126 0.80 -6.01 -7.64
CA GLY A 126 1.38 -4.79 -8.17
C GLY A 126 2.34 -5.00 -9.33
N TYR A 127 2.48 -3.97 -10.15
CA TYR A 127 3.44 -3.91 -11.26
C TYR A 127 4.34 -2.68 -11.13
N GLY A 128 5.64 -2.89 -10.95
CA GLY A 128 6.64 -1.83 -10.81
C GLY A 128 7.16 -1.34 -12.15
N PHE A 129 6.69 -0.16 -12.57
CA PHE A 129 7.22 0.56 -13.71
C PHE A 129 8.59 1.13 -13.38
N ARG A 130 9.61 0.71 -14.15
CA ARG A 130 10.99 1.18 -14.05
C ARG A 130 11.18 2.41 -14.92
N PHE A 131 11.81 3.45 -14.38
CA PHE A 131 12.13 4.68 -15.13
C PHE A 131 13.59 4.75 -15.58
N GLN A 132 14.47 3.98 -14.95
CA GLN A 132 15.90 3.97 -15.22
C GLN A 132 16.33 2.61 -15.76
N LYS A 133 17.44 2.58 -16.51
CA LYS A 133 18.05 1.35 -17.05
C LYS A 133 18.96 0.63 -16.06
N ALA A 134 19.30 1.26 -14.93
CA ALA A 134 20.05 0.60 -13.86
C ALA A 134 19.17 -0.51 -13.27
N GLU A 135 19.70 -1.73 -13.24
CA GLU A 135 18.96 -2.90 -12.80
C GLU A 135 19.55 -3.40 -11.48
N ILE A 136 18.72 -3.36 -10.44
CA ILE A 136 18.95 -4.19 -9.27
C ILE A 136 18.41 -5.59 -9.60
N ALA A 137 19.32 -6.54 -9.80
CA ALA A 137 19.01 -7.89 -10.30
C ALA A 137 18.00 -8.67 -9.45
N ASN A 138 17.84 -8.31 -8.17
CA ASN A 138 16.95 -9.01 -7.24
C ASN A 138 15.52 -8.44 -7.21
N LEU A 139 15.22 -7.39 -7.99
CA LEU A 139 13.91 -6.73 -7.98
C LEU A 139 13.03 -7.10 -9.17
N SER A 140 11.97 -7.88 -8.92
CA SER A 140 10.94 -8.23 -9.92
C SER A 140 10.07 -7.03 -10.30
N GLN A 141 9.52 -7.02 -11.51
CA GLN A 141 8.47 -6.06 -11.88
C GLN A 141 7.12 -6.42 -11.24
N HIS A 142 6.86 -7.70 -11.00
CA HIS A 142 5.60 -8.15 -10.39
C HIS A 142 5.80 -8.36 -8.90
N ARG A 143 4.85 -7.89 -8.09
CA ARG A 143 4.85 -8.07 -6.64
C ARG A 143 3.48 -8.46 -6.11
N LEU A 144 3.48 -9.29 -5.06
CA LEU A 144 2.30 -9.58 -4.25
C LEU A 144 2.57 -9.02 -2.85
N SER A 145 1.69 -8.20 -2.32
CA SER A 145 1.83 -7.55 -1.02
C SER A 145 0.69 -7.96 -0.11
N LEU A 146 1.03 -8.40 1.11
CA LEU A 146 0.09 -8.64 2.19
C LEU A 146 0.38 -7.63 3.29
N THR A 147 -0.62 -6.86 3.69
CA THR A 147 -0.46 -5.75 4.64
C THR A 147 -1.58 -5.71 5.64
N LEU A 148 -1.28 -5.30 6.86
CA LEU A 148 -2.24 -5.14 7.94
C LEU A 148 -2.33 -3.68 8.35
N ASN A 149 -3.43 -2.99 8.09
CA ASN A 149 -3.67 -1.63 8.54
C ASN A 149 -4.17 -1.65 10.00
N ILE A 150 -3.25 -1.42 10.93
CA ILE A 150 -3.53 -1.41 12.37
C ILE A 150 -4.05 -0.03 12.75
N ASN A 151 -5.34 0.04 13.05
CA ASN A 151 -6.02 1.23 13.55
C ASN A 151 -7.21 0.82 14.44
N GLN A 152 -7.34 1.45 15.61
CA GLN A 152 -8.39 1.11 16.58
C GLN A 152 -9.81 1.30 16.02
N THR A 153 -10.09 2.46 15.42
CA THR A 153 -11.39 2.77 14.84
C THR A 153 -11.77 1.78 13.74
N LEU A 154 -10.80 1.37 12.91
CA LEU A 154 -11.02 0.42 11.83
C LEU A 154 -11.34 -0.99 12.36
N PHE A 155 -10.66 -1.44 13.42
CA PHE A 155 -10.96 -2.73 14.06
C PHE A 155 -12.27 -2.74 14.84
N GLU A 156 -12.58 -1.67 15.58
CA GLU A 156 -13.85 -1.50 16.27
C GLU A 156 -15.03 -1.57 15.29
N THR A 157 -14.90 -0.92 14.14
CA THR A 157 -15.90 -0.94 13.07
C THR A 157 -16.10 -2.35 12.47
N LEU A 158 -15.02 -3.13 12.40
CA LEU A 158 -15.04 -4.52 11.94
C LEU A 158 -15.59 -5.51 12.98
N GLY A 159 -15.95 -5.05 14.19
CA GLY A 159 -16.34 -5.92 15.29
C GLY A 159 -15.17 -6.73 15.88
N LEU A 160 -13.93 -6.38 15.52
CA LEU A 160 -12.72 -6.96 16.06
C LEU A 160 -12.33 -6.14 17.29
N SER A 161 -12.76 -6.59 18.47
CA SER A 161 -12.40 -5.93 19.73
C SER A 161 -10.89 -6.03 19.94
N VAL A 162 -10.18 -4.91 19.80
CA VAL A 162 -8.78 -4.82 20.19
C VAL A 162 -8.74 -4.76 21.71
N MET A 163 -8.08 -5.73 22.37
CA MET A 163 -7.82 -5.66 23.80
C MET A 163 -7.15 -4.31 24.10
N LYS A 164 -7.79 -3.52 24.96
CA LYS A 164 -7.19 -2.32 25.53
C LYS A 164 -5.97 -2.77 26.34
N PHE A 165 -4.77 -2.38 25.90
CA PHE A 165 -3.56 -2.46 26.71
C PHE A 165 -3.44 -1.22 27.58
#